data_AF-A0A9J7IIS1-F1
#
_entry.id   AF-A0A9J7IIS1-F1
#
_cell.length_a   1.000
_cell.length_b   1.000
_cell.length_c   1.000
_cell.angle_alpha   90.00
_cell.angle_beta   90.00
_cell.angle_gamma   90.00
#
_symmetry.space_group_name_H-M   'P 1'
#
loop_
_entity.id
_entity.type
_entity.pdbx_description
1 polymer ?
#
loop_
_entity_poly.entity_id
_entity_poly.type
_entity_poly.pdbx_seq_one_letter_code
_entity_poly.pdbx_strand_id
1 'polypeptide(L)'
;MKIFLIFLLLIQYIWAASVLMPLTTVVRTPQHDTAIVESSRVNGNFAYRTVEGHAYETLTPLIGHVIAPDPLTPVVSYVYVEN
;
A
#
# COMPACT_ATOMS: atom_id res chain seq x y z
N MET A 1 35.07 -17.76 -15.78
CA MET A 1 34.12 -17.11 -16.70
C MET A 1 32.68 -17.61 -16.52
N LYS A 2 32.42 -18.92 -16.50
CA LYS A 2 31.05 -19.48 -16.36
C LYS A 2 30.33 -19.11 -15.04
N ILE A 3 31.06 -19.13 -13.93
CA ILE A 3 30.53 -18.76 -12.59
C ILE A 3 30.11 -17.28 -12.55
N PHE A 4 30.88 -16.41 -13.20
CA PHE A 4 30.56 -14.98 -13.30
C PHE A 4 29.27 -14.73 -14.10
N LEU A 5 29.06 -15.49 -15.18
CA LEU A 5 27.84 -15.45 -15.98
C LEU A 5 26.60 -15.90 -15.18
N ILE A 6 26.75 -16.91 -14.32
CA ILE A 6 25.66 -17.38 -13.46
C ILE A 6 25.26 -16.30 -12.45
N PHE A 7 26.23 -15.62 -11.83
CA PHE A 7 25.94 -14.50 -10.93
C PHE A 7 25.26 -13.33 -11.65
N LEU A 8 25.68 -13.01 -12.87
CA LEU A 8 25.06 -11.95 -13.66
C LEU A 8 23.60 -12.27 -14.03
N LEU A 9 23.33 -13.53 -14.39
CA LEU A 9 21.96 -14.00 -14.67
C LEU A 9 21.08 -13.99 -13.42
N LEU A 10 21.63 -14.38 -12.26
CA LEU A 10 20.90 -14.34 -11.00
C LEU A 10 20.51 -12.91 -10.62
N ILE A 11 21.42 -11.95 -10.79
CA ILE A 11 21.14 -10.53 -10.54
C ILE A 11 20.01 -10.08 -11.48
N GLN A 12 20.12 -10.29 -12.80
CA GLN A 12 19.04 -9.88 -13.71
C GLN A 12 17.68 -10.50 -13.37
N TYR A 13 17.64 -11.76 -12.96
CA TYR A 13 16.40 -12.42 -12.55
C TYR A 13 15.75 -11.72 -11.34
N ILE A 14 16.55 -11.35 -10.33
CA ILE A 14 16.08 -10.64 -9.14
C ILE A 14 15.54 -9.25 -9.51
N TRP A 15 16.20 -8.52 -10.41
CA TRP A 15 15.74 -7.21 -10.89
C TRP A 15 14.45 -7.31 -11.72
N ALA A 16 14.25 -8.38 -12.48
CA ALA A 16 13.00 -8.61 -13.21
C ALA A 16 11.84 -8.96 -12.27
N ALA A 17 12.11 -9.71 -11.19
CA ALA A 17 11.11 -10.12 -10.22
C ALA A 17 10.59 -8.94 -9.36
N SER A 18 11.38 -7.90 -9.12
CA SER A 18 10.94 -6.74 -8.34
C SER A 18 9.89 -5.89 -9.04
N VAL A 19 9.84 -5.91 -10.38
CA VAL A 19 8.81 -5.20 -11.18
C VAL A 19 7.44 -5.87 -11.06
N LEU A 20 7.40 -7.16 -10.68
CA LEU A 20 6.17 -7.95 -10.53
C LEU A 20 5.60 -7.92 -9.10
N MET A 21 6.32 -7.35 -8.14
CA MET A 21 5.84 -7.23 -6.77
C MET A 21 5.11 -5.89 -6.62
N PRO A 22 3.81 -5.89 -6.32
CA PRO A 22 3.09 -4.64 -6.10
C PRO A 22 3.67 -3.94 -4.87
N LEU A 23 4.09 -2.69 -5.07
CA LEU A 23 4.63 -1.88 -3.99
C LEU A 23 3.49 -1.52 -3.05
N THR A 24 3.45 -2.18 -1.89
CA THR A 24 2.49 -1.88 -0.83
C THR A 24 2.80 -0.51 -0.25
N THR A 25 1.77 0.32 -0.11
CA THR A 25 1.90 1.66 0.49
C THR A 25 0.92 1.80 1.63
N VAL A 26 1.33 2.53 2.67
CA VAL A 26 0.47 2.82 3.81
C VAL A 26 -0.06 4.24 3.64
N VAL A 27 -1.37 4.39 3.59
CA VAL A 27 -2.06 5.68 3.37
C VAL A 27 -2.98 5.97 4.56
N ARG A 28 -3.26 7.26 4.79
CA ARG A 28 -4.24 7.69 5.80
C ARG A 28 -5.64 7.28 5.39
N THR A 29 -6.43 6.81 6.36
CA THR A 29 -7.84 6.48 6.16
C THR A 29 -8.72 7.23 7.17
N PRO A 30 -8.95 8.55 6.97
CA PRO A 30 -9.62 9.41 7.95
C PRO A 30 -11.04 8.98 8.29
N GLN A 31 -11.71 8.24 7.39
CA GLN A 31 -13.05 7.68 7.64
C GLN A 31 -13.09 6.70 8.81
N HIS A 32 -11.94 6.13 9.21
CA HIS A 32 -11.80 5.22 10.35
C HIS A 32 -11.07 5.86 11.53
N ASP A 33 -10.76 7.17 11.47
CA ASP A 33 -10.15 7.87 12.60
C ASP A 33 -11.13 7.88 13.78
N THR A 34 -10.59 7.70 14.98
CA THR A 34 -11.37 7.70 16.23
C THR A 34 -10.79 8.71 17.22
N ALA A 35 -11.60 9.14 18.17
CA ALA A 35 -11.13 9.96 19.28
C ALA A 35 -11.83 9.56 20.56
N ILE A 36 -11.09 9.52 21.66
CA ILE A 36 -11.62 9.32 23.00
C ILE A 36 -11.56 10.66 23.72
N VAL A 37 -12.70 11.09 24.27
CA VAL A 37 -12.82 12.29 25.07
C VAL A 37 -13.19 11.89 26.49
N GLU A 38 -12.30 12.18 27.44
CA GLU A 38 -12.49 11.89 28.85
C GLU A 38 -12.67 13.19 29.62
N SER A 39 -13.57 13.15 30.61
CA SER A 39 -13.76 14.23 31.57
C SER A 39 -13.60 13.68 32.98
N SER A 40 -12.95 14.46 33.84
CA SER A 40 -12.79 14.13 35.25
C SER A 40 -12.97 15.38 36.11
N ARG A 41 -13.27 15.17 37.39
CA ARG A 41 -13.27 16.22 38.40
C ARG A 41 -12.01 16.08 39.24
N VAL A 42 -11.16 17.10 39.21
CA VAL A 42 -9.91 17.13 39.98
C VAL A 42 -9.95 18.37 40.86
N ASN A 43 -9.96 18.18 42.19
CA ASN A 43 -10.00 19.27 43.17
C ASN A 43 -11.12 20.31 42.95
N GLY A 44 -12.29 19.87 42.50
CA GLY A 44 -13.43 20.75 42.21
C GLY A 44 -13.44 21.37 40.81
N ASN A 45 -12.36 21.24 40.03
CA ASN A 45 -12.29 21.72 38.64
C ASN A 45 -12.66 20.62 37.64
N PHE A 46 -13.15 21.02 36.47
CA PHE A 46 -13.32 20.12 35.33
C PHE A 46 -11.99 19.98 34.59
N ALA A 47 -11.50 18.76 34.47
CA ALA A 47 -10.34 18.43 33.65
C ALA A 47 -10.80 17.59 32.46
N TYR A 48 -10.25 17.90 31.28
CA TYR A 48 -10.57 17.21 30.04
C TYR A 48 -9.30 16.61 29.45
N ARG A 49 -9.43 15.45 28.82
CA ARG A 49 -8.36 14.80 28.05
C ARG A 49 -8.94 14.30 26.74
N THR A 50 -8.17 14.48 25.67
CA THR A 50 -8.47 13.89 24.36
C THR A 50 -7.32 12.98 23.93
N VAL A 51 -7.66 11.86 23.31
CA VAL A 51 -6.72 10.96 22.65
C VAL A 51 -7.24 10.69 21.25
N GLU A 52 -6.44 11.04 20.25
CA GLU A 52 -6.77 10.84 18.84
C GLU A 52 -6.15 9.53 18.34
N GLY A 53 -6.98 8.68 17.72
CA GLY A 53 -6.61 7.42 17.10
C GLY A 53 -6.68 7.54 15.58
N HIS A 54 -5.56 7.92 14.97
CA HIS A 54 -5.45 8.01 13.51
C HIS A 54 -5.36 6.62 12.87
N ALA A 55 -6.18 6.39 11.86
CA ALA A 55 -6.24 5.15 11.11
C ALA A 55 -5.41 5.21 9.82
N TYR A 56 -4.83 4.07 9.50
CA TYR A 56 -4.03 3.84 8.31
C TYR A 56 -4.42 2.52 7.69
N GLU A 57 -4.34 2.46 6.38
CA GLU A 57 -4.65 1.27 5.61
C GLU A 57 -3.52 0.96 4.64
N THR A 58 -3.34 -0.33 4.37
CA THR A 58 -2.32 -0.80 3.43
C THR A 58 -2.98 -0.99 2.08
N LEU A 59 -2.56 -0.21 1.10
CA LEU A 59 -3.00 -0.33 -0.28
C LEU A 59 -1.98 -1.15 -1.04
N THR A 60 -2.42 -2.30 -1.55
CA THR A 60 -1.64 -3.15 -2.45
C THR A 60 -2.25 -3.04 -3.85
N PRO A 61 -1.59 -2.35 -4.80
CA PRO A 61 -2.14 -2.22 -6.15
C PRO A 61 -2.05 -3.57 -6.87
N LEU A 62 -3.13 -4.01 -7.53
CA LEU A 62 -3.08 -5.14 -8.44
C LEU A 62 -2.95 -4.62 -9.87
N ILE A 63 -1.94 -5.12 -10.59
CA ILE A 63 -1.77 -4.88 -12.02
C ILE A 63 -2.54 -5.95 -12.77
N GLY A 64 -3.57 -5.55 -13.51
CA GLY A 64 -4.28 -6.44 -14.41
C GLY A 64 -4.09 -6.04 -15.87
N HIS A 65 -4.10 -7.05 -16.74
CA HIS A 65 -4.12 -6.87 -18.18
C HIS A 65 -5.46 -7.34 -18.71
N VAL A 66 -6.17 -6.47 -19.43
CA VAL A 66 -7.26 -6.91 -20.31
C VAL A 66 -6.62 -7.24 -21.66
N ILE A 67 -6.74 -8.51 -22.06
CA ILE A 67 -6.42 -8.92 -23.42
C ILE A 67 -7.52 -8.33 -24.31
N ALA A 68 -7.14 -7.39 -25.15
CA ALA A 68 -8.07 -6.80 -26.07
C ALA A 68 -8.43 -7.82 -27.18
N PRO A 69 -9.70 -7.89 -27.62
CA PRO A 69 -10.17 -8.93 -28.53
C PRO A 69 -9.60 -8.81 -29.96
N ASP A 70 -9.04 -7.65 -30.32
CA ASP A 70 -8.48 -7.37 -31.65
C ASP A 70 -6.98 -7.03 -31.53
N PRO A 71 -6.09 -7.65 -32.33
CA PRO A 71 -4.66 -7.32 -32.36
C PRO A 71 -4.32 -5.84 -32.65
N LEU A 72 -5.26 -5.03 -33.15
CA LEU A 72 -5.05 -3.59 -33.39
C LEU A 72 -5.40 -2.70 -32.20
N THR A 73 -5.98 -3.27 -31.13
CA THR A 73 -6.36 -2.49 -29.94
C THR A 73 -5.22 -2.46 -28.91
N PRO A 74 -4.84 -1.27 -28.38
CA PRO A 74 -3.75 -1.18 -27.41
C PRO A 74 -4.11 -1.93 -26.13
N VAL A 75 -3.18 -2.73 -25.63
CA VAL A 75 -3.29 -3.34 -24.30
C VAL A 75 -3.24 -2.23 -23.27
N VAL A 76 -4.37 -1.96 -22.62
CA VAL A 76 -4.46 -1.00 -21.53
C VAL A 76 -4.16 -1.74 -20.23
N SER A 77 -3.05 -1.38 -19.58
CA SER A 77 -2.74 -1.80 -18.22
C SER A 77 -3.43 -0.87 -17.24
N TYR A 78 -4.20 -1.41 -16.31
CA TYR A 78 -4.85 -0.66 -15.25
C TYR A 78 -4.26 -1.03 -13.89
N VAL A 79 -4.31 -0.07 -12.98
CA VAL A 79 -3.96 -0.27 -11.57
C VAL A 79 -5.25 -0.14 -10.78
N TYR A 80 -5.67 -1.23 -10.14
CA TYR A 80 -6.81 -1.21 -9.23
C TYR A 80 -6.33 -1.47 -7.81
N VAL A 81 -7.04 -0.87 -6.86
CA VAL A 81 -6.83 -1.06 -5.42
C VAL A 81 -8.07 -1.78 -4.92
N GLU A 82 -7.91 -3.01 -4.42
CA GLU A 82 -8.98 -3.69 -3.68
C GLU A 82 -9.18 -2.95 -2.36
N ASN A 83 -10.43 -2.68 -2.01
CA ASN A 83 -10.85 -1.80 -0.93
C ASN A 83 -11.82 -2.51 0.02
#